data_AF-A0A7W0TT14-F1
#
_entry.id   AF-A0A7W0TT14-F1
#
_cell.length_a   1.000
_cell.length_b   1.000
_cell.length_c   1.000
_cell.angle_alpha   90.00
_cell.angle_beta   90.00
_cell.angle_gamma   90.00
#
_symmetry.space_group_name_H-M   'P 1'
#
loop_
_entity.id
_entity.type
_entity.pdbx_description
1 polymer ?
#
loop_
_entity_poly.entity_id
_entity_poly.type
_entity_poly.pdbx_seq_one_letter_code
_entity_poly.pdbx_strand_id
1 'polypeptide(L)'
;MDTPVYQKYGDWIAEGKVPYRDFRPEYPPLALPAFALPSLVQDQPSDPERYRRVFELGMALSGAVAIALMAWTLGLLGAGMGRFLGALGFAALAPLALGSVVLSRFDLWPAALTAAALALLVAERDRLSAAALGLAVAAKIYPGVLVPLAAVWVWRRHGRRAALT
;
A
#
# COMPACT_ATOMS: atom_id res chain seq x y z
N MET A 1 -6.60 -4.06 18.51
CA MET A 1 -6.77 -4.56 17.14
C MET A 1 -7.70 -3.59 16.44
N ASP A 2 -7.31 -3.06 15.28
CA ASP A 2 -8.05 -1.96 14.63
C ASP A 2 -9.12 -2.48 13.65
N THR A 3 -9.08 -3.79 13.35
CA THR A 3 -9.99 -4.48 12.44
C THR A 3 -11.48 -4.21 12.69
N PRO A 4 -11.98 -4.11 13.94
CA PRO A 4 -13.38 -3.73 14.19
C PRO A 4 -13.75 -2.32 13.69
N VAL A 5 -12.80 -1.38 13.73
CA VAL A 5 -13.01 -0.01 13.20
C VAL A 5 -13.07 -0.05 11.67
N TYR A 6 -12.16 -0.80 11.04
CA TYR A 6 -12.17 -0.99 9.59
C TYR A 6 -13.48 -1.63 9.12
N GLN A 7 -13.93 -2.70 9.80
CA GLN A 7 -15.19 -3.37 9.50
C GLN A 7 -16.36 -2.43 9.61
N LYS A 8 -16.45 -1.65 10.68
CA LYS A 8 -17.52 -0.65 10.86
C LYS A 8 -17.60 0.34 9.70
N TYR A 9 -16.47 0.84 9.20
CA TYR A 9 -16.46 1.70 8.02
C TYR A 9 -16.85 0.94 6.75
N GLY A 10 -16.37 -0.28 6.57
CA GLY A 10 -16.72 -1.13 5.43
C GLY A 10 -18.22 -1.45 5.37
N ASP A 11 -18.82 -1.79 6.51
CA ASP A 11 -20.24 -2.12 6.63
C ASP A 11 -21.11 -0.91 6.32
N TRP A 12 -20.77 0.27 6.84
CA TRP A 12 -21.47 1.51 6.49
C TRP A 12 -21.42 1.81 5.00
N ILE A 13 -20.28 1.56 4.34
CA ILE A 13 -20.16 1.72 2.88
C ILE A 13 -21.03 0.68 2.16
N ALA A 14 -21.02 -0.58 2.61
CA ALA A 14 -21.85 -1.64 2.05
C ALA A 14 -23.35 -1.40 2.26
N GLU A 15 -23.74 -0.69 3.31
CA GLU A 15 -25.10 -0.18 3.56
C GLU A 15 -25.46 1.04 2.70
N GLY A 16 -24.54 1.55 1.86
CA GLY A 16 -24.77 2.69 0.98
C GLY A 16 -24.49 4.06 1.58
N LYS A 17 -23.89 4.15 2.79
CA LYS A 17 -23.47 5.43 3.36
C LYS A 17 -22.23 5.95 2.63
N VAL A 18 -22.22 7.25 2.33
CA VAL A 18 -21.15 7.90 1.59
C VAL A 18 -20.09 8.44 2.57
N PRO A 19 -18.82 7.98 2.48
CA PRO A 19 -17.73 8.49 3.31
C PRO A 19 -17.53 10.00 3.16
N TYR A 20 -17.17 10.67 4.24
CA TYR A 20 -16.99 12.12 4.38
C TYR A 20 -18.27 12.97 4.22
N ARG A 21 -19.41 12.36 3.85
CA ARG A 21 -20.74 13.00 3.85
C ARG A 21 -21.59 12.49 5.01
N ASP A 22 -21.77 11.18 5.09
CA ASP A 22 -22.69 10.54 6.04
C ASP A 22 -21.94 10.07 7.31
N PHE A 23 -20.64 9.85 7.21
CA PHE A 23 -19.73 9.57 8.33
C PHE A 23 -18.32 10.10 8.02
N ARG A 24 -17.47 10.24 9.05
CA ARG A 24 -16.12 10.82 8.92
C ARG A 24 -15.04 9.79 9.28
N PRO A 25 -14.45 9.08 8.29
CA PRO A 25 -13.28 8.25 8.53
C PRO A 25 -12.09 9.06 9.03
N GLU A 26 -11.30 8.49 9.94
CA GLU A 26 -10.02 9.08 10.38
C GLU A 26 -8.87 8.86 9.39
N TYR A 27 -9.14 8.15 8.29
CA TYR A 27 -8.16 7.73 7.29
C TYR A 27 -8.33 8.50 5.98
N PRO A 28 -7.25 8.63 5.19
CA PRO A 28 -7.31 9.15 3.83
C PRO A 28 -8.22 8.32 2.90
N PRO A 29 -8.74 8.91 1.79
CA PRO A 29 -9.74 8.25 0.95
C PRO A 29 -9.31 6.91 0.35
N LEU A 30 -8.04 6.73 -0.02
CA LEU A 30 -7.57 5.47 -0.63
C LEU A 30 -7.25 4.39 0.41
N ALA A 31 -7.46 4.64 1.71
CA ALA A 31 -7.52 3.57 2.70
C ALA A 31 -8.87 2.82 2.64
N LEU A 32 -9.94 3.50 2.23
CA LEU A 32 -11.30 2.97 2.27
C LEU A 32 -11.52 1.70 1.44
N PRO A 33 -10.91 1.50 0.25
CA PRO A 33 -11.01 0.23 -0.46
C PRO A 33 -10.56 -0.97 0.37
N ALA A 34 -9.49 -0.82 1.17
CA ALA A 34 -9.01 -1.90 2.04
C ALA A 34 -9.99 -2.24 3.17
N PHE A 35 -10.90 -1.32 3.53
CA PHE A 35 -11.92 -1.50 4.56
C PHE A 35 -13.26 -1.96 3.97
N ALA A 36 -13.63 -1.43 2.81
CA ALA A 36 -14.92 -1.70 2.16
C ALA A 36 -14.95 -3.05 1.45
N LEU A 37 -13.88 -3.42 0.74
CA LEU A 37 -13.86 -4.66 -0.05
C LEU A 37 -14.21 -5.92 0.77
N PRO A 38 -13.67 -6.12 1.99
CA PRO A 38 -14.06 -7.27 2.79
C PRO A 38 -15.53 -7.28 3.18
N SER A 39 -16.16 -6.12 3.46
CA SER A 39 -17.61 -6.05 3.75
C SER A 39 -18.49 -6.23 2.50
N LEU A 40 -18.06 -5.74 1.34
CA LEU A 40 -18.82 -5.80 0.09
C LEU A 40 -18.96 -7.22 -0.50
N VAL A 41 -18.07 -8.14 -0.13
CA VAL A 41 -18.10 -9.54 -0.60
C VAL A 41 -18.83 -10.49 0.37
N GLN A 42 -19.54 -9.93 1.34
CA GLN A 42 -20.27 -10.65 2.37
C GLN A 42 -21.76 -10.34 2.34
N ASP A 43 -22.55 -11.28 2.86
CA ASP A 43 -23.97 -11.04 3.13
C ASP A 43 -24.12 -10.11 4.34
N GLN A 44 -25.24 -9.41 4.41
CA GLN A 44 -25.55 -8.50 5.53
C GLN A 44 -26.47 -9.19 6.56
N PRO A 45 -26.20 -9.06 7.87
CA PRO A 45 -25.07 -8.35 8.47
C PRO A 45 -23.74 -9.08 8.29
N SER A 46 -22.63 -8.34 8.16
CA SER A 46 -21.31 -8.93 7.96
C SER A 46 -20.84 -9.76 9.17
N ASP A 47 -20.23 -10.92 8.91
CA ASP A 47 -19.62 -11.76 9.94
C ASP A 47 -18.20 -11.25 10.26
N PRO A 48 -17.91 -10.85 11.52
CA PRO A 48 -16.58 -10.35 11.91
C PRO A 48 -15.43 -11.31 11.61
N GLU A 49 -15.63 -12.63 11.76
CA GLU A 49 -14.57 -13.60 11.52
C GLU A 49 -14.31 -13.82 10.03
N ARG A 50 -15.35 -13.70 9.20
CA ARG A 50 -15.20 -13.74 7.74
C ARG A 50 -14.61 -12.44 7.22
N TYR A 51 -15.02 -11.27 7.74
CA TYR A 51 -14.40 -9.98 7.45
C TYR A 51 -12.89 -10.03 7.72
N ARG A 52 -12.50 -10.47 8.92
CA ARG A 52 -11.10 -10.56 9.35
C ARG A 52 -10.30 -11.42 8.38
N ARG A 53 -10.79 -12.61 8.01
CA ARG A 53 -10.11 -13.51 7.06
C ARG A 53 -9.91 -12.88 5.68
N VAL A 54 -10.93 -12.22 5.13
CA VAL A 54 -10.83 -11.56 3.82
C VAL A 54 -9.87 -10.36 3.88
N PHE A 55 -9.92 -9.59 4.96
CA PHE A 55 -9.00 -8.48 5.20
C PHE A 55 -7.55 -8.96 5.32
N GLU A 56 -7.28 -9.96 6.16
CA GLU A 56 -5.95 -10.55 6.35
C GLU A 56 -5.39 -11.12 5.04
N LEU A 57 -6.25 -11.76 4.21
CA LEU A 57 -5.86 -12.20 2.87
C LEU A 57 -5.48 -11.02 1.96
N GLY A 58 -6.26 -9.93 1.98
CA GLY A 58 -5.94 -8.71 1.24
C GLY A 58 -4.59 -8.10 1.66
N MET A 59 -4.28 -8.15 2.96
CA MET A 59 -2.98 -7.70 3.48
C MET A 59 -1.85 -8.63 3.05
N ALA A 60 -2.05 -9.95 3.13
CA ALA A 60 -1.06 -10.93 2.66
C ALA A 60 -0.75 -10.78 1.16
N LEU A 61 -1.78 -10.58 0.34
CA LEU A 61 -1.63 -10.30 -1.10
C LEU A 61 -0.88 -8.99 -1.34
N SER A 62 -1.18 -7.94 -0.58
CA SER A 62 -0.47 -6.66 -0.68
C SER A 62 1.02 -6.82 -0.32
N GLY A 63 1.33 -7.58 0.73
CA GLY A 63 2.71 -7.94 1.10
C GLY A 63 3.43 -8.72 0.01
N ALA A 64 2.78 -9.72 -0.59
CA ALA A 64 3.34 -10.49 -1.71
C ALA A 64 3.64 -9.61 -2.93
N VAL A 65 2.72 -8.69 -3.28
CA VAL A 65 2.92 -7.70 -4.34
C VAL A 65 4.09 -6.78 -4.02
N ALA A 66 4.21 -6.28 -2.78
CA ALA A 66 5.34 -5.46 -2.36
C ALA A 66 6.68 -6.20 -2.54
N ILE A 67 6.77 -7.48 -2.15
CA ILE A 67 7.97 -8.31 -2.33
C ILE A 67 8.29 -8.50 -3.81
N ALA A 68 7.29 -8.78 -4.65
CA ALA A 68 7.49 -8.92 -6.10
C ALA A 68 8.02 -7.63 -6.74
N LEU A 69 7.48 -6.48 -6.34
CA LEU A 69 7.94 -5.16 -6.80
C LEU A 69 9.36 -4.85 -6.31
N MET A 70 9.71 -5.25 -5.09
CA MET A 70 11.09 -5.17 -4.60
C MET A 70 12.04 -6.04 -5.41
N ALA A 71 11.65 -7.28 -5.73
CA ALA A 71 12.43 -8.18 -6.57
C ALA A 71 12.66 -7.57 -7.95
N TRP A 72 11.62 -7.01 -8.56
CA TRP A 72 11.74 -6.32 -9.84
C TRP A 72 12.69 -5.11 -9.75
N THR A 73 12.55 -4.28 -8.71
CA THR A 73 13.43 -3.13 -8.45
C THR A 73 14.89 -3.55 -8.32
N LEU A 74 15.17 -4.62 -7.56
CA LEU A 74 16.52 -5.15 -7.40
C LEU A 74 17.09 -5.68 -8.72
N GLY A 75 16.26 -6.30 -9.55
CA GLY A 75 16.62 -6.73 -10.90
C GLY A 75 17.00 -5.56 -11.82
N LEU A 76 16.20 -4.48 -11.81
CA LEU A 76 16.50 -3.26 -12.56
C LEU A 76 17.81 -2.59 -12.11
N LEU A 77 18.14 -2.69 -10.83
CA LEU A 77 19.40 -2.18 -10.27
C LEU A 77 20.61 -3.11 -10.51
N GLY A 78 20.42 -4.28 -11.13
CA GLY A 78 21.49 -5.25 -11.33
C GLY A 78 22.07 -5.79 -10.01
N ALA A 79 21.23 -5.94 -8.98
CA ALA A 79 21.68 -6.39 -7.67
C ALA A 79 22.28 -7.80 -7.73
N GLY A 80 23.49 -7.98 -7.19
CA GLY A 80 24.10 -9.31 -7.04
C GLY A 80 23.27 -10.24 -6.15
N MET A 81 23.42 -11.55 -6.36
CA MET A 81 22.61 -12.60 -5.71
C MET A 81 22.51 -12.45 -4.18
N GLY A 82 23.62 -12.16 -3.49
CA GLY A 82 23.61 -12.00 -2.03
C GLY A 82 22.74 -10.83 -1.56
N ARG A 83 22.79 -9.68 -2.26
CA ARG A 83 21.93 -8.52 -1.98
C ARG A 83 20.47 -8.82 -2.31
N PHE A 84 20.23 -9.53 -3.41
CA PHE A 84 18.89 -9.93 -3.83
C PHE A 84 18.22 -10.81 -2.78
N LEU A 85 18.87 -11.92 -2.41
CA LEU A 85 18.35 -12.87 -1.42
C LEU A 85 18.27 -12.24 -0.02
N GLY A 86 19.27 -11.47 0.39
CA GLY A 86 19.27 -10.80 1.69
C GLY A 86 18.11 -9.80 1.84
N ALA A 87 17.89 -8.96 0.82
CA ALA A 87 16.82 -7.96 0.86
C ALA A 87 15.42 -8.61 0.84
N LEU A 88 15.18 -9.58 -0.04
CA LEU A 88 13.88 -10.25 -0.14
C LEU A 88 13.63 -11.16 1.07
N GLY A 89 14.65 -11.89 1.53
CA GLY A 89 14.56 -12.71 2.73
C GLY A 89 14.23 -11.88 3.96
N PHE A 90 14.90 -10.74 4.14
CA PHE A 90 14.57 -9.81 5.23
C PHE A 90 13.13 -9.29 5.11
N ALA A 91 12.72 -8.81 3.93
CA ALA A 91 11.37 -8.27 3.73
C ALA A 91 10.27 -9.31 3.95
N ALA A 92 10.51 -10.57 3.54
CA ALA A 92 9.55 -11.66 3.71
C ALA A 92 9.47 -12.18 5.15
N LEU A 93 10.59 -12.19 5.88
CA LEU A 93 10.67 -12.81 7.21
C LEU A 93 10.50 -11.81 8.36
N ALA A 94 10.86 -10.53 8.19
CA ALA A 94 10.70 -9.52 9.23
C ALA A 94 9.26 -9.41 9.77
N PRO A 95 8.20 -9.54 8.95
CA PRO A 95 6.82 -9.62 9.44
C PRO A 95 6.56 -10.71 10.48
N LEU A 96 7.27 -11.83 10.44
CA LEU A 96 7.07 -12.94 11.38
C LEU A 96 7.43 -12.53 12.82
N ALA A 97 8.39 -11.62 13.00
CA ALA A 97 8.75 -11.09 14.32
C ALA A 97 7.64 -10.21 14.93
N LEU A 98 6.77 -9.66 14.08
CA LEU A 98 5.63 -8.83 14.48
C LEU A 98 4.35 -9.67 14.70
N GLY A 99 4.36 -10.95 14.30
CA GLY A 99 3.22 -11.86 14.44
C GLY A 99 1.98 -11.42 13.63
N SER A 100 0.79 -11.74 14.14
CA SER A 100 -0.48 -11.45 13.47
C SER A 100 -0.80 -9.96 13.32
N VAL A 101 -0.07 -9.08 14.04
CA VAL A 101 -0.26 -7.62 13.98
C VAL A 101 -0.06 -7.07 12.57
N VAL A 102 0.80 -7.71 11.77
CA VAL A 102 1.07 -7.27 10.39
C VAL A 102 -0.17 -7.41 9.50
N LEU A 103 -0.97 -8.45 9.74
CA LEU A 103 -2.16 -8.73 8.92
C LEU A 103 -3.43 -8.07 9.47
N SER A 104 -3.44 -7.67 10.74
CA SER A 104 -4.58 -6.98 11.35
C SER A 104 -4.57 -5.47 11.14
N ARG A 105 -3.46 -4.92 10.63
CA ARG A 105 -3.32 -3.53 10.20
C ARG A 105 -3.32 -3.44 8.69
N PHE A 106 -3.82 -2.32 8.16
CA PHE A 106 -3.87 -2.13 6.71
C PHE A 106 -2.52 -1.72 6.09
N ASP A 107 -1.43 -1.71 6.85
CA ASP A 107 -0.13 -1.11 6.46
C ASP A 107 0.50 -1.74 5.21
N LEU A 108 0.20 -3.00 4.91
CA LEU A 108 0.72 -3.66 3.71
C LEU A 108 0.13 -3.09 2.41
N TRP A 109 -1.08 -2.52 2.45
CA TRP A 109 -1.71 -1.84 1.32
C TRP A 109 -0.91 -0.60 0.84
N PRO A 110 -0.70 0.45 1.67
CA PRO A 110 0.13 1.59 1.26
C PRO A 110 1.60 1.20 1.06
N ALA A 111 2.11 0.15 1.73
CA ALA A 111 3.46 -0.35 1.48
C ALA A 111 3.63 -0.89 0.05
N ALA A 112 2.65 -1.65 -0.46
CA ALA A 112 2.65 -2.13 -1.84
C ALA A 112 2.62 -0.99 -2.86
N LEU A 113 1.78 0.02 -2.64
CA LEU A 113 1.73 1.22 -3.48
C LEU A 113 3.05 2.00 -3.44
N THR A 114 3.68 2.09 -2.27
CA THR A 114 4.99 2.73 -2.09
C THR A 114 6.08 1.97 -2.86
N ALA A 115 6.10 0.63 -2.76
CA ALA A 115 7.02 -0.22 -3.51
C ALA A 115 6.81 -0.06 -5.02
N ALA A 116 5.56 0.07 -5.48
CA ALA A 116 5.25 0.31 -6.89
C ALA A 116 5.79 1.66 -7.37
N ALA A 117 5.61 2.72 -6.58
CA ALA A 117 6.14 4.04 -6.89
C ALA A 117 7.67 4.03 -7.05
N LEU A 118 8.38 3.32 -6.15
CA LEU A 118 9.83 3.17 -6.22
C LEU A 118 10.28 2.32 -7.41
N ALA A 119 9.60 1.19 -7.67
CA ALA A 119 9.90 0.33 -8.81
C ALA A 119 9.75 1.09 -10.14
N LEU A 120 8.67 1.86 -10.28
CA LEU A 120 8.40 2.70 -11.44
C LEU A 120 9.41 3.84 -11.58
N LEU A 121 9.87 4.42 -10.47
CA LEU A 121 10.91 5.44 -10.47
C LEU A 121 12.21 4.86 -11.03
N VAL A 122 12.64 3.72 -10.49
CA VAL A 122 13.85 3.01 -10.95
C VAL A 122 13.72 2.55 -12.40
N ALA A 123 12.51 2.16 -12.82
CA ALA A 123 12.19 1.80 -14.20
C ALA A 123 12.05 3.01 -15.15
N GLU A 124 12.35 4.23 -14.69
CA GLU A 124 12.34 5.46 -15.50
C GLU A 124 10.95 5.83 -16.04
N ARG A 125 9.91 5.42 -15.31
CA ARG A 125 8.50 5.72 -15.61
C ARG A 125 8.00 6.85 -14.72
N ASP A 126 8.66 8.01 -14.80
CA ASP A 126 8.49 9.14 -13.87
C ASP A 126 7.02 9.53 -13.60
N ARG A 127 6.20 9.66 -14.66
CA ARG A 127 4.76 9.99 -14.50
C ARG A 127 3.97 8.92 -13.76
N LEU A 128 4.22 7.64 -14.06
CA LEU A 128 3.56 6.53 -13.39
C LEU A 128 4.05 6.41 -11.94
N SER A 129 5.34 6.68 -11.70
CA SER A 129 5.90 6.75 -10.35
C SER A 129 5.23 7.85 -9.53
N ALA A 130 5.10 9.07 -10.08
CA ALA A 130 4.42 10.17 -9.41
C ALA A 130 2.94 9.86 -9.13
N ALA A 131 2.24 9.25 -10.08
CA ALA A 131 0.86 8.80 -9.89
C ALA A 131 0.76 7.75 -8.78
N ALA A 132 1.60 6.70 -8.82
CA ALA A 132 1.64 5.66 -7.79
C ALA A 132 2.01 6.22 -6.42
N LEU A 133 2.92 7.19 -6.34
CA LEU A 133 3.28 7.88 -5.10
C LEU A 133 2.10 8.70 -4.57
N GLY A 134 1.40 9.43 -5.43
CA GLY A 134 0.17 10.14 -5.08
C GLY A 134 -0.90 9.20 -4.51
N LEU A 135 -1.09 8.03 -5.12
CA LEU A 135 -1.98 6.98 -4.60
C LEU A 135 -1.50 6.47 -3.23
N ALA A 136 -0.19 6.21 -3.07
CA ALA A 136 0.37 5.79 -1.78
C ALA A 136 0.11 6.82 -0.67
N VAL A 137 0.31 8.11 -0.95
CA VAL A 137 0.01 9.21 -0.01
C VAL A 137 -1.49 9.29 0.30
N ALA A 138 -2.34 9.14 -0.73
CA ALA A 138 -3.79 9.12 -0.58
C ALA A 138 -4.30 7.89 0.18
N ALA A 139 -3.48 6.84 0.34
CA ALA A 139 -3.78 5.67 1.18
C ALA A 139 -3.27 5.84 2.61
N LYS A 140 -2.08 6.43 2.78
CA LYS A 140 -1.51 6.77 4.09
C LYS A 140 -0.51 7.90 3.92
N ILE A 141 -0.34 8.78 4.92
CA ILE A 141 0.45 10.01 4.75
C ILE A 141 1.97 9.75 4.64
N TYR A 142 2.49 8.70 5.29
CA TYR A 142 3.95 8.49 5.41
C TYR A 142 4.74 8.41 4.09
N PRO A 143 4.24 7.85 2.96
CA PRO A 143 4.96 7.84 1.69
C PRO A 143 5.26 9.25 1.17
N GLY A 144 4.57 10.28 1.68
CA GLY A 144 4.80 11.68 1.31
C GLY A 144 6.23 12.13 1.57
N VAL A 145 6.95 11.50 2.50
CA VAL A 145 8.39 11.76 2.75
C VAL A 145 9.26 11.45 1.53
N LEU A 146 8.80 10.63 0.59
CA LEU A 146 9.52 10.27 -0.63
C LEU A 146 9.36 11.31 -1.74
N VAL A 147 8.36 12.20 -1.67
CA VAL A 147 8.12 13.23 -2.69
C VAL A 147 9.36 14.10 -2.97
N PRO A 148 10.03 14.70 -1.97
CA PRO A 148 11.23 15.49 -2.23
C PRO A 148 12.38 14.65 -2.80
N LEU A 149 12.52 13.39 -2.39
CA LEU A 149 13.56 12.49 -2.89
C LEU A 149 13.32 12.13 -4.35
N ALA A 150 12.09 11.79 -4.71
CA ALA A 150 11.70 11.50 -6.09
C ALA A 150 11.89 12.73 -6.98
N ALA A 151 11.48 13.92 -6.52
CA ALA A 151 11.67 15.16 -7.27
C ALA A 151 13.16 15.48 -7.53
N VAL A 152 14.02 15.34 -6.52
CA VAL A 152 15.47 15.53 -6.67
C VAL A 152 16.08 14.49 -7.61
N TRP A 153 15.65 13.23 -7.52
CA TRP A 153 16.14 12.16 -8.39
C TRP A 153 15.79 12.42 -9.86
N VAL A 154 14.53 12.74 -10.16
CA VAL A 154 14.08 13.08 -11.52
C VAL A 154 14.80 14.34 -12.02
N TRP A 155 14.95 15.36 -11.17
CA TRP A 155 15.65 16.59 -11.52
C TRP A 155 17.10 16.33 -11.94
N ARG A 156 17.85 15.54 -11.15
CA ARG A 156 19.25 15.22 -11.46
C ARG A 156 19.40 14.43 -12.76
N ARG A 157 18.38 13.66 -13.14
CA ARG A 157 18.39 12.79 -14.31
C ARG A 157 17.99 13.51 -15.60
N HIS A 158 16.96 14.36 -15.55
CA HIS A 158 16.31 14.92 -16.74
C HIS A 158 16.30 16.46 -16.79
N GLY A 159 16.89 17.15 -15.80
CA GLY A 159 16.88 18.62 -15.71
C GLY A 159 15.58 19.20 -15.12
N ARG A 160 15.54 20.52 -14.83
CA ARG A 160 14.47 21.16 -14.01
C ARG A 160 13.04 20.98 -14.55
N ARG A 161 12.87 20.85 -15.87
CA ARG A 161 11.54 20.79 -16.49
C ARG A 161 10.79 19.47 -16.20
N ALA A 162 11.49 18.35 -16.08
CA ALA A 162 10.87 17.05 -15.81
C ALA A 162 10.45 16.87 -14.34
N ALA A 163 11.05 17.63 -13.41
CA ALA A 163 10.72 17.53 -11.98
C ALA A 163 9.41 18.23 -11.60
N LEU A 164 8.80 18.99 -12.53
CA LEU A 164 7.61 19.82 -12.30
C LEU A 164 6.39 19.41 -13.15
N THR A 165 6.51 18.36 -13.96
CA THR A 165 5.49 17.88 -14.91
C THR A 165 5.25 16.39 -14.77
#